data_AF-A0A2U2N078-F1
#
_entry.id   AF-A0A2U2N078-F1
#
_cell.length_a   1.000
_cell.length_b   1.000
_cell.length_c   1.000
_cell.angle_alpha   90.00
_cell.angle_beta   90.00
_cell.angle_gamma   90.00
#
_symmetry.space_group_name_H-M   'P 1'
#
loop_
_entity.id
_entity.type
_entity.pdbx_description
1 polymer ?
#
loop_
_entity_poly.entity_id
_entity_poly.type
_entity_poly.pdbx_seq_one_letter_code
_entity_poly.pdbx_strand_id
1 'polypeptide(L)' 'MEHPWFCPHCGRSLEMRRTVDNATGRIGWRVECPATGHFRTPVYATKIAAAEKLKRLFGSPEE' A
#
# COMPACT_ATOMS: atom_id res chain seq x y z
N MET A 1 -4.78 15.08 5.87
CA MET A 1 -5.62 14.27 4.97
C MET A 1 -4.76 13.14 4.45
N GLU A 2 -5.24 11.89 4.47
CA GLU A 2 -4.55 10.78 3.81
C GLU A 2 -4.85 10.91 2.31
N HIS A 3 -3.91 11.44 1.53
CA HIS A 3 -4.13 11.56 0.09
C HIS A 3 -4.13 10.15 -0.51
N PRO A 4 -5.16 9.76 -1.27
CA PRO A 4 -5.22 8.42 -1.84
C PRO A 4 -4.25 8.34 -3.02
N TRP A 5 -3.22 7.50 -2.90
CA TRP A 5 -2.47 7.06 -4.08
C TRP A 5 -3.39 6.26 -5.00
N PHE A 6 -3.24 6.39 -6.31
CA PHE A 6 -4.11 5.73 -7.28
C PHE A 6 -3.39 4.58 -7.98
N CYS A 7 -4.15 3.52 -8.29
CA CYS A 7 -3.64 2.37 -9.02
C CYS A 7 -3.34 2.76 -10.47
N PRO A 8 -2.12 2.47 -10.98
CA PRO A 8 -1.75 2.83 -12.35
C PRO A 8 -2.53 2.04 -13.42
N HIS A 9 -3.16 0.92 -13.06
CA HIS A 9 -3.91 0.07 -14.00
C HIS A 9 -5.38 0.49 -14.16
N CYS A 10 -6.01 1.03 -13.12
CA CYS A 10 -7.46 1.29 -13.14
C CYS A 10 -7.87 2.63 -12.51
N GLY A 11 -6.92 3.43 -12.04
CA GLY A 11 -7.19 4.74 -11.44
C GLY A 11 -7.91 4.71 -10.08
N ARG A 12 -8.20 3.53 -9.51
CA ARG A 12 -8.83 3.42 -8.18
C ARG A 12 -7.84 3.72 -7.07
N SER A 13 -8.32 4.31 -5.99
CA SER A 13 -7.53 4.53 -4.76
C SER A 13 -6.95 3.21 -4.24
N LEU A 14 -5.66 3.24 -3.90
CA LEU A 14 -4.96 2.16 -3.24
C LEU A 14 -5.35 2.11 -1.76
N GLU A 15 -5.46 0.90 -1.22
CA GLU A 15 -5.85 0.66 0.16
C GLU A 15 -4.69 0.09 0.96
N MET A 16 -4.51 0.59 2.18
CA MET A 16 -3.55 0.04 3.14
C MET A 16 -4.20 -1.12 3.90
N ARG A 17 -3.82 -2.35 3.58
CA ARG A 17 -4.28 -3.55 4.29
C ARG A 17 -3.31 -3.98 5.38
N ARG A 18 -3.87 -4.22 6.57
CA ARG A 18 -3.18 -4.96 7.63
C ARG A 18 -3.19 -6.44 7.28
N THR A 19 -2.03 -7.08 7.36
CA THR A 19 -1.88 -8.52 7.21
C THR A 19 -1.20 -9.07 8.46
N VAL A 20 -1.49 -10.33 8.78
CA VAL A 20 -0.83 -11.06 9.87
C VAL A 20 -0.16 -12.24 9.23
N ASP A 21 1.15 -12.33 9.42
CA ASP A 21 1.91 -13.49 9.01
C ASP A 21 1.54 -14.66 9.92
N ASN A 22 0.91 -15.70 9.36
CA ASN A 22 0.39 -16.82 10.16
C ASN A 22 1.50 -17.68 10.77
N ALA A 23 2.71 -17.66 10.19
CA ALA A 23 3.82 -18.46 10.68
C ALA A 23 4.52 -17.82 11.90
N THR A 24 4.63 -16.50 11.92
CA THR A 24 5.35 -15.75 12.96
C THR A 24 4.45 -14.92 13.87
N GLY A 25 3.16 -14.80 13.54
CA GLY A 25 2.19 -13.92 14.22
C GLY A 25 2.46 -12.43 14.02
N ARG A 26 3.43 -12.07 13.17
CA ARG A 26 3.84 -10.68 12.97
C ARG A 26 2.80 -9.92 12.17
N ILE A 27 2.46 -8.74 12.67
CA ILE A 27 1.59 -7.81 11.96
C ILE A 27 2.43 -7.08 10.90
N GLY A 28 1.93 -7.06 9.68
CA GLY A 28 2.47 -6.28 8.58
C GLY A 28 1.40 -5.41 7.93
N TRP A 29 1.87 -4.52 7.07
CA TRP A 29 1.07 -3.59 6.30
C TRP A 29 1.48 -3.70 4.85
N ARG A 30 0.50 -3.85 3.96
CA ARG A 30 0.72 -3.82 2.52
C ARG A 30 -0.26 -2.86 1.89
N VAL A 31 0.10 -2.35 0.73
CA VAL A 31 -0.78 -1.49 -0.06
C VAL A 31 -1.20 -2.28 -1.28
N GLU A 32 -2.50 -2.35 -1.52
CA GLU A 32 -3.02 -3.04 -2.68
C GLU A 32 -4.16 -2.27 -3.33
N CYS A 33 -4.34 -2.46 -4.63
CA CYS A 33 -5.56 -2.06 -5.29
C CYS A 33 -6.70 -2.99 -4.85
N PRO A 34 -7.91 -2.47 -4.57
CA PRO A 34 -9.08 -3.32 -4.30
C PRO A 34 -9.40 -4.27 -5.47
N ALA A 35 -9.02 -3.90 -6.70
CA ALA A 35 -9.10 -4.80 -7.84
C ALA A 35 -7.96 -5.84 -7.78
N THR A 36 -8.34 -7.11 -7.66
CA THR A 36 -7.38 -8.22 -7.53
C THR A 36 -6.49 -8.30 -8.76
N GLY A 37 -5.17 -8.40 -8.54
CA GLY A 37 -4.19 -8.58 -9.61
C GLY A 37 -3.67 -7.30 -10.26
N HIS A 38 -4.15 -6.11 -9.86
CA HIS A 38 -3.71 -4.85 -10.48
C HIS A 38 -2.39 -4.34 -9.91
N PHE A 39 -2.40 -3.97 -8.63
CA PHE A 39 -1.22 -3.43 -7.96
C PHE A 39 -1.18 -3.94 -6.53
N ARG A 40 -0.02 -4.41 -6.10
CA ARG A 40 0.23 -4.77 -4.71
C ARG A 40 1.69 -4.49 -4.37
N THR A 41 1.95 -3.96 -3.19
CA THR A 41 3.30 -3.85 -2.65
C THR A 41 3.65 -5.08 -1.81
N PRO A 42 4.95 -5.30 -1.53
CA PRO A 42 5.37 -6.21 -0.48
C PRO A 42 4.74 -5.88 0.89
N VAL A 43 4.81 -6.82 1.81
CA VAL A 43 4.42 -6.58 3.20
C VAL A 43 5.55 -5.86 3.93
N TYR A 44 5.21 -4.76 4.60
CA TYR A 44 6.09 -3.96 5.43
C TYR A 44 5.75 -4.11 6.91
N ALA A 45 6.72 -3.89 7.79
CA ALA A 45 6.48 -3.99 9.24
C ALA A 45 5.54 -2.89 9.78
N THR A 46 5.51 -1.71 9.15
CA THR A 46 4.74 -0.54 9.62
C THR A 46 3.98 0.15 8.49
N LYS A 47 2.90 0.87 8.86
CA LYS A 47 2.16 1.75 7.93
C LYS A 47 3.07 2.80 7.29
N ILE A 48 4.00 3.36 8.06
CA ILE A 48 4.90 4.42 7.60
C ILE A 48 5.80 3.89 6.48
N ALA A 49 6.43 2.74 6.67
CA ALA A 49 7.29 2.14 5.64
C ALA A 49 6.53 1.83 4.34
N ALA A 50 5.28 1.36 4.46
CA ALA A 50 4.41 1.13 3.31
C ALA A 50 4.06 2.45 2.59
N ALA A 51 3.75 3.51 3.33
CA ALA A 51 3.45 4.83 2.78
C ALA A 51 4.67 5.49 2.12
N GLU A 52 5.86 5.40 2.73
CA GLU A 52 7.11 5.90 2.15
C GLU A 52 7.43 5.21 0.82
N LYS A 53 7.13 3.91 0.71
CA LYS A 53 7.25 3.21 -0.57
C LYS A 53 6.33 3.82 -1.63
N LEU A 54 5.08 4.14 -1.28
CA LEU A 54 4.15 4.76 -2.21
C LEU A 54 4.63 6.14 -2.64
N LYS A 55 5.12 6.97 -1.71
CA LYS A 55 5.73 8.27 -2.03
C LYS A 55 6.87 8.12 -3.05
N ARG A 56 7.72 7.11 -2.88
CA ARG A 56 8.82 6.84 -3.82
C ARG A 56 8.35 6.35 -5.19
N LEU A 57 7.22 5.64 -5.27
CA LEU A 57 6.71 5.06 -6.51
C LEU A 57 5.85 6.02 -7.33
N PHE A 58 5.03 6.82 -6.65
CA PHE A 58 3.99 7.65 -7.26
C PHE A 58 4.24 9.15 -7.04
N GLY A 59 5.30 9.52 -6.33
CA GLY A 59 5.53 10.89 -5.88
C GLY A 59 4.79 11.22 -4.58
N SER A 60 5.11 12.40 -4.04
CA SER A 60 4.27 12.99 -3.02
C SER A 60 2.94 13.34 -3.66
N PRO A 61 1.80 13.09 -2.99
CA PRO A 61 0.49 13.42 -3.53
C PRO A 61 0.20 14.95 -3.52
N GLU A 62 1.25 15.78 -3.51
CA GLU A 62 1.25 17.22 -3.26
C GLU A 62 2.09 18.01 -4.31
N GLU A 63 2.64 17.35 -5.34
CA GLU A 63 3.45 17.98 -6.40
C GLU A 63 2.73 17.97 -7.76
#